data_AF-A0A8D0L5F4-F1
#
_entry.id   AF-A0A8D0L5F4-F1
#
_cell.length_a   1.000
_cell.length_b   1.000
_cell.length_c   1.000
_cell.angle_alpha   90.00
_cell.angle_beta   90.00
_cell.angle_gamma   90.00
#
_symmetry.space_group_name_H-M   'P 1'
#
loop_
_entity.id
_entity.type
_entity.pdbx_description
1 polymer ?
#
loop_
_entity_poly.entity_id
_entity_poly.type
_entity_poly.pdbx_seq_one_letter_code
_entity_poly.pdbx_strand_id
1 'polypeptide(L)' 'LDDVALIALTYLLHFLQEQFLQERIKVNGKAGNLGGGVVTIERSKSKITVTSEVPFSKR' A
#
# COMPACT_ATOMS: atom_id res chain seq x y z
N LEU A 1 -18.62 16.90 -15.34
CA LEU A 1 -17.31 16.58 -14.69
C LEU A 1 -17.51 16.91 -13.24
N ASP A 2 -18.30 16.05 -12.63
CA ASP A 2 -18.96 16.29 -11.36
C ASP A 2 -17.96 15.93 -10.26
N ASP A 3 -17.95 16.64 -9.14
CA ASP A 3 -16.99 16.42 -8.05
C ASP A 3 -16.91 14.94 -7.62
N VAL A 4 -18.00 14.19 -7.78
CA VAL A 4 -18.11 12.75 -7.52
C VAL A 4 -17.17 11.91 -8.41
N ALA A 5 -17.01 12.24 -9.69
CA ALA A 5 -16.15 11.51 -10.60
C ALA A 5 -14.67 11.74 -10.27
N LEU A 6 -14.31 12.98 -9.91
CA LEU A 6 -12.95 13.32 -9.47
C LEU A 6 -12.60 12.64 -8.14
N ILE A 7 -13.56 12.58 -7.20
CA ILE A 7 -13.43 11.81 -5.97
C ILE A 7 -13.22 10.32 -6.29
N ALA A 8 -14.08 9.70 -7.11
CA ALA A 8 -13.95 8.29 -7.46
C ALA A 8 -12.60 7.94 -8.10
N LEU A 9 -12.11 8.79 -9.01
CA LEU A 9 -10.81 8.61 -9.66
C LEU A 9 -9.65 8.69 -8.67
N THR A 10 -9.73 9.63 -7.71
CA THR A 10 -8.72 9.78 -6.66
C THR A 10 -8.71 8.57 -5.72
N TYR A 11 -9.89 8.06 -5.36
CA TYR A 11 -10.02 6.86 -4.53
C TYR A 11 -9.50 5.60 -5.22
N LEU A 12 -9.75 5.46 -6.53
CA LEU A 12 -9.26 4.34 -7.34
C LEU A 12 -7.74 4.35 -7.48
N LEU A 13 -7.15 5.51 -7.78
CA LEU A 13 -5.70 5.65 -7.90
C LEU A 13 -4.97 5.31 -6.60
N HIS A 14 -5.49 5.79 -5.47
CA HIS A 14 -4.91 5.46 -4.16
C HIS A 14 -5.05 3.97 -3.82
N PHE A 15 -6.19 3.35 -4.14
CA PHE A 15 -6.39 1.92 -3.92
C PHE A 15 -5.44 1.05 -4.76
N LEU A 16 -5.22 1.42 -6.02
CA LEU A 16 -4.27 0.73 -6.90
C LEU A 16 -2.84 0.78 -6.33
N GLN A 17 -2.45 1.91 -5.74
CA GLN A 17 -1.14 2.06 -5.12
C GLN A 17 -0.97 1.13 -3.91
N GLU A 18 -1.99 1.02 -3.05
CA GLU A 18 -1.98 0.09 -1.91
C GLU A 18 -1.84 -1.38 -2.37
N GLN A 19 -2.65 -1.79 -3.34
CA GLN A 19 -2.59 -3.13 -3.92
C GLN A 19 -1.22 -3.42 -4.55
N PHE A 20 -0.68 -2.47 -5.31
CA PHE A 20 0.64 -2.60 -5.91
C PHE A 20 1.73 -2.82 -4.86
N LEU A 21 1.73 -2.06 -3.77
CA LEU A 21 2.70 -2.26 -2.69
C LEU A 21 2.53 -3.63 -2.04
N GLN A 22 1.29 -4.06 -1.78
CA GLN A 22 1.01 -5.35 -1.15
C GLN A 22 1.48 -6.56 -1.99
N GLU A 23 1.32 -6.49 -3.32
CA GLU A 23 1.77 -7.54 -4.24
C GLU A 23 3.29 -7.56 -4.43
N ARG A 24 3.92 -6.38 -4.43
CA ARG A 24 5.35 -6.22 -4.76
C ARG A 24 6.26 -6.37 -3.54
N ILE A 25 5.77 -6.05 -2.34
CA ILE A 25 6.52 -6.21 -1.11
C ILE A 25 6.66 -7.70 -0.79
N LYS A 26 7.93 -8.12 -0.66
CA LYS A 26 8.30 -9.48 -0.27
C LYS A 26 8.82 -9.45 1.15
N VAL A 27 8.28 -10.32 1.99
CA VAL A 27 8.77 -10.54 3.36
C VAL A 27 9.43 -11.92 3.39
N ASN A 28 10.72 -11.96 3.74
CA ASN A 28 11.49 -13.20 3.87
C ASN A 28 11.44 -14.13 2.63
N GLY A 29 11.42 -13.54 1.43
CA GLY A 29 11.35 -14.27 0.16
C GLY A 29 9.95 -14.66 -0.33
N LYS A 30 8.88 -14.41 0.46
CA LYS A 30 7.49 -14.65 0.05
C LYS A 30 6.77 -13.34 -0.27
N ALA A 31 6.11 -13.29 -1.43
CA ALA A 31 5.31 -12.15 -1.89
C ALA A 31 3.83 -12.32 -1.48
N GLY A 32 3.08 -11.22 -1.33
CA GLY A 32 1.62 -11.24 -1.17
C GLY A 32 1.10 -11.62 0.22
N ASN A 33 1.97 -12.12 1.11
CA ASN A 33 1.67 -12.26 2.53
C ASN A 33 2.63 -11.33 3.28
N LEU A 34 2.12 -10.23 3.83
CA LEU A 34 2.87 -9.23 4.61
C LEU A 34 3.34 -9.78 5.97
N GLY A 35 3.69 -11.07 6.02
CA GLY A 35 4.15 -11.79 7.20
C GLY A 35 3.11 -11.89 8.32
N GLY A 36 1.80 -11.81 8.01
CA GLY A 36 0.76 -11.89 9.04
C GLY A 36 0.71 -10.69 10.01
N GLY A 37 1.20 -9.52 9.59
CA GLY A 37 1.22 -8.30 10.42
C GLY A 37 2.62 -7.69 10.62
N VAL A 38 3.67 -8.40 10.20
CA VAL A 38 5.07 -7.94 10.27
C VAL A 38 5.32 -6.69 9.42
N VAL A 39 4.62 -6.57 8.29
CA VAL A 39 4.59 -5.34 7.49
C VAL A 39 3.14 -4.85 7.43
N THR A 40 2.92 -3.62 7.90
CA THR A 40 1.62 -2.96 7.85
C THR A 40 1.66 -1.80 6.87
N ILE A 41 0.61 -1.70 6.06
CA ILE A 41 0.43 -0.61 5.09
C ILE A 41 -0.80 0.16 5.55
N GLU A 42 -0.61 1.42 5.90
CA GLU A 42 -1.68 2.34 6.25
C GLU A 42 -1.81 3.42 5.19
N ARG A 43 -3.06 3.68 4.79
CA ARG A 43 -3.40 4.78 3.90
C ARG A 43 -3.84 6.00 4.69
N SER A 44 -3.06 7.06 4.56
CA SER A 44 -3.52 8.42 4.82
C SER A 44 -3.89 9.10 3.49
N LYS A 45 -4.84 10.03 3.52
CA LYS A 45 -5.44 10.69 2.35
C LYS A 45 -4.45 11.08 1.24
N SER A 46 -3.23 11.48 1.60
CA SER A 46 -2.18 11.92 0.68
C SER A 46 -0.87 11.12 0.79
N LYS A 47 -0.81 10.12 1.68
CA LYS A 47 0.44 9.41 2.01
C LYS A 47 0.15 7.96 2.37
N ILE A 48 0.97 7.06 1.85
CA ILE A 48 0.98 5.67 2.29
C ILE A 48 2.14 5.50 3.27
N THR A 49 1.83 4.97 4.45
CA THR A 49 2.82 4.64 5.48
C THR A 49 3.01 3.14 5.47
N VAL A 50 4.26 2.70 5.28
CA VAL A 50 4.64 1.30 5.39
C VAL A 50 5.47 1.16 6.65
N THR A 51 4.99 0.35 7.60
CA THR A 51 5.66 0.03 8.85
C THR A 51 6.13 -1.41 8.78
N SER A 52 7.39 -1.67 9.16
CA SER A 52 7.97 -3.01 9.15
C SER A 52 8.66 -3.30 10.47
N GLU A 53 8.29 -4.41 11.12
CA GLU A 53 9.00 -4.90 12.32
C GLU A 53 10.32 -5.61 11.99
N VAL A 54 10.47 -6.03 10.73
CA VAL A 54 11.71 -6.63 10.20
C VAL A 54 12.51 -5.59 9.41
N PRO A 55 13.85 -5.75 9.33
CA PRO A 55 14.68 -4.88 8.50
C PRO A 55 14.21 -4.90 7.05
N PHE A 56 13.67 -3.76 6.60
CA PHE A 56 13.11 -3.57 5.27
C PHE A 56 13.90 -2.51 4.50
N SER A 57 14.28 -2.82 3.27
CA SER A 57 15.02 -1.89 2.40
C SER A 57 14.05 -1.00 1.63
N LYS A 58 14.32 0.31 1.59
CA LYS A 58 13.52 1.33 0.87
C LYS A 58 13.97 1.58 -0.58
N ARG A 59 14.96 0.82 -1.05
CA ARG A 59 15.62 1.05 -2.34
C ARG A 59 14.72 0.75 -3.53
#